data_AF-Q2CGF9-F1
#
_entry.id   AF-Q2CGF9-F1
#
_cell.length_a   1.000
_cell.length_b   1.000
_cell.length_c   1.000
_cell.angle_alpha   90.00
_cell.angle_beta   90.00
_cell.angle_gamma   90.00
#
_symmetry.space_group_name_H-M   'P 1'
#
loop_
_entity.id
_entity.type
_entity.pdbx_description
1 polymer ?
#
loop_
_entity_poly.entity_id
_entity_poly.type
_entity_poly.pdbx_seq_one_letter_code
_entity_poly.pdbx_strand_id
1 'polypeptide(L)'
;MKKLLPFVVAPLTFAAVGYAAGSTLVPEASLAAEEAHATPAAAPGDEAVDEASADGHTTPDGPAGDAYDTQAEAPGQDEHVPVLRLGRITVPIQQPRTITYIVLDLALAFESQSLADSYRADGAFTALRDASLSAIHRAAERQLMQGATVDSERLSSFVTQEVAAAFPDVQDVLFLTLYKQAVPRT
;
A
#
# COMPACT_ATOMS: atom_id res chain seq x y z
N MET A 1 -23.82 24.14 -58.86
CA MET A 1 -24.37 22.90 -58.26
C MET A 1 -23.21 21.98 -57.91
N LYS A 2 -22.91 21.82 -56.62
CA LYS A 2 -21.67 21.22 -56.13
C LYS A 2 -22.03 19.96 -55.34
N LYS A 3 -21.76 18.80 -55.94
CA LYS A 3 -21.91 17.47 -55.33
C LYS A 3 -20.71 17.23 -54.40
N LEU A 4 -20.90 16.53 -53.27
CA LEU A 4 -19.87 15.68 -52.64
C LEU A 4 -20.54 14.68 -51.69
N LEU A 5 -20.18 13.42 -51.93
CA LEU A 5 -20.65 12.15 -51.35
C LEU A 5 -19.82 11.80 -50.10
N PRO A 6 -20.37 11.19 -49.04
CA PRO A 6 -19.59 10.73 -47.89
C PRO A 6 -18.91 9.38 -48.16
N PHE A 7 -17.62 9.29 -47.84
CA PHE A 7 -16.86 8.04 -47.87
C PHE A 7 -16.67 7.55 -46.43
N VAL A 8 -17.40 6.48 -46.09
CA VAL A 8 -17.23 5.71 -44.85
C VAL A 8 -16.13 4.69 -45.10
N VAL A 9 -15.04 4.73 -44.32
CA VAL A 9 -14.11 3.60 -44.18
C VAL A 9 -13.67 3.50 -42.73
N ALA A 10 -14.09 2.42 -42.07
CA ALA A 10 -13.42 1.84 -40.92
C ALA A 10 -12.55 0.65 -41.42
N PRO A 11 -11.39 0.42 -40.79
CA PRO A 11 -11.14 -0.91 -40.21
C PRO A 11 -10.53 -0.75 -38.80
N LEU A 12 -11.13 -1.26 -37.73
CA LEU A 12 -11.12 -2.65 -37.23
C LEU A 12 -9.76 -3.38 -37.33
N THR A 13 -9.29 -3.83 -36.17
CA THR A 13 -8.24 -4.82 -35.87
C THR A 13 -6.79 -4.34 -35.67
N PHE A 14 -6.31 -4.40 -34.42
CA PHE A 14 -5.00 -4.95 -34.10
C PHE A 14 -5.14 -5.90 -32.91
N ALA A 15 -4.89 -7.17 -33.19
CA ALA A 15 -4.93 -8.28 -32.25
C ALA A 15 -3.72 -8.25 -31.32
N ALA A 16 -3.96 -8.66 -30.07
CA ALA A 16 -2.95 -8.99 -29.09
C ALA A 16 -2.20 -10.27 -29.50
N VAL A 17 -0.87 -10.19 -29.69
CA VAL A 17 0.07 -11.32 -29.57
C VAL A 17 1.40 -10.75 -29.08
N GLY A 18 1.82 -11.14 -27.88
CA GLY A 18 3.09 -10.72 -27.28
C GLY A 18 3.44 -11.55 -26.06
N TYR A 19 3.45 -12.88 -26.22
CA TYR A 19 4.04 -13.82 -25.26
C TYR A 19 5.13 -14.61 -26.00
N ALA A 20 6.24 -14.89 -25.30
CA ALA A 20 7.39 -15.72 -25.66
C ALA A 20 8.62 -15.02 -26.31
N ALA A 21 9.59 -14.65 -25.47
CA ALA A 21 11.02 -14.80 -25.74
C ALA A 21 11.82 -14.59 -24.43
N GLY A 22 12.22 -15.67 -23.77
CA GLY A 22 13.04 -15.59 -22.55
C GLY A 22 13.41 -16.94 -21.95
N SER A 23 13.59 -17.97 -22.77
CA SER A 23 14.20 -19.23 -22.36
C SER A 23 15.51 -19.43 -23.11
N THR A 24 16.50 -19.99 -22.39
CA THR A 24 17.81 -20.50 -22.83
C THR A 24 19.00 -19.56 -22.71
N LEU A 25 19.51 -19.42 -21.49
CA LEU A 25 20.96 -19.59 -21.26
C LEU A 25 21.12 -20.78 -20.32
N VAL A 26 21.33 -21.95 -20.92
CA VAL A 26 21.86 -23.15 -20.29
C VAL A 26 23.38 -23.06 -20.43
N PRO A 27 24.16 -23.00 -19.34
CA PRO A 27 25.53 -23.47 -19.33
C PRO A 27 25.55 -24.96 -18.97
N GLU A 28 26.38 -25.70 -19.69
CA GLU A 28 26.55 -27.15 -19.64
C GLU A 28 26.64 -27.77 -18.25
N ALA A 29 26.05 -28.96 -18.15
CA ALA A 29 26.28 -29.94 -17.12
C ALA A 29 27.77 -30.34 -17.10
N SER A 30 28.46 -30.05 -16.00
CA SER A 30 29.58 -30.90 -15.55
C SER A 30 29.01 -31.97 -14.62
N LEU A 31 29.00 -33.21 -15.13
CA LEU A 31 28.82 -34.44 -14.37
C LEU A 31 29.76 -34.48 -13.14
N ALA A 32 29.23 -34.82 -11.96
CA ALA A 32 29.63 -36.03 -11.22
C ALA A 32 29.35 -35.93 -9.71
N ALA A 33 28.92 -37.07 -9.18
CA ALA A 33 29.12 -37.58 -7.82
C ALA A 33 28.12 -37.16 -6.72
N GLU A 34 27.18 -38.07 -6.55
CA GLU A 34 26.40 -38.39 -5.37
C GLU A 34 27.28 -38.87 -4.19
N GLU A 35 26.69 -38.83 -2.99
CA GLU A 35 27.03 -39.56 -1.75
C GLU A 35 28.16 -39.09 -0.81
N ALA A 36 27.71 -38.52 0.30
CA ALA A 36 27.79 -39.05 1.67
C ALA A 36 29.15 -39.39 2.34
N HIS A 37 29.13 -39.02 3.64
CA HIS A 37 29.94 -39.49 4.78
C HIS A 37 31.19 -38.72 5.23
N ALA A 38 31.14 -38.44 6.56
CA ALA A 38 32.22 -38.43 7.55
C ALA A 38 32.91 -37.09 7.89
N THR A 39 32.43 -36.48 8.99
CA THR A 39 33.24 -35.88 10.09
C THR A 39 34.29 -36.92 10.57
N PRO A 40 35.43 -36.61 11.23
CA PRO A 40 35.69 -35.44 12.09
C PRO A 40 37.12 -34.86 12.06
N ALA A 41 37.33 -33.65 12.60
CA ALA A 41 38.63 -33.27 13.16
C ALA A 41 38.48 -32.14 14.18
N ALA A 42 38.95 -32.43 15.39
CA ALA A 42 39.04 -31.53 16.53
C ALA A 42 40.31 -30.66 16.46
N ALA A 43 40.24 -29.46 17.03
CA ALA A 43 41.34 -28.80 17.73
C ALA A 43 40.77 -27.71 18.65
N PRO A 44 40.90 -27.82 19.98
CA PRO A 44 40.77 -26.72 20.90
C PRO A 44 42.17 -26.18 21.25
N GLY A 45 42.30 -24.86 21.29
CA GLY A 45 43.50 -24.18 21.77
C GLY A 45 43.37 -22.69 21.49
N ASP A 46 43.02 -21.90 22.49
CA ASP A 46 43.99 -21.00 23.13
C ASP A 46 43.38 -20.38 24.39
N GLU A 47 44.26 -19.98 25.29
CA GLU A 47 44.02 -19.64 26.68
C GLU A 47 43.38 -18.26 26.91
N ALA A 48 42.71 -18.22 28.07
CA ALA A 48 42.34 -17.11 28.93
C ALA A 48 42.84 -15.69 28.62
N VAL A 49 41.91 -14.74 28.72
CA VAL A 49 42.13 -13.53 29.52
C VAL A 49 40.87 -13.20 30.31
N ASP A 50 41.02 -13.20 31.63
CA ASP A 50 40.09 -12.75 32.65
C ASP A 50 40.36 -11.27 32.91
N GLU A 51 39.35 -10.41 32.80
CA GLU A 51 39.33 -9.14 33.52
C GLU A 51 37.89 -8.67 33.78
N ALA A 52 37.56 -8.65 35.06
CA ALA A 52 36.30 -8.20 35.61
C ALA A 52 36.26 -6.67 35.76
N SER A 53 35.16 -6.04 35.35
CA SER A 53 34.26 -5.25 36.22
C SER A 53 33.54 -4.11 35.50
N ALA A 54 32.26 -3.96 35.87
CA ALA A 54 31.45 -2.74 35.90
C ALA A 54 31.19 -2.00 34.57
N ASP A 55 30.02 -2.20 33.98
CA ASP A 55 28.88 -1.31 34.23
C ASP A 55 27.62 -1.81 33.50
N GLY A 56 26.53 -1.89 34.25
CA GLY A 56 25.21 -2.24 33.72
C GLY A 56 24.67 -1.11 32.87
N HIS A 57 24.65 -1.32 31.56
CA HIS A 57 23.74 -0.61 30.66
C HIS A 57 22.83 -1.61 29.99
N THR A 58 21.64 -1.72 30.55
CA THR A 58 20.47 -2.37 29.97
C THR A 58 20.21 -1.79 28.58
N THR A 59 20.31 -2.63 27.57
CA THR A 59 19.72 -2.43 26.25
C THR A 59 18.23 -2.20 26.40
N PRO A 60 17.63 -1.12 25.86
CA PRO A 60 16.21 -1.14 25.54
C PRO A 60 16.09 -1.79 24.16
N ASP A 61 16.22 -3.11 24.10
CA ASP A 61 15.69 -3.90 22.99
C ASP A 61 14.19 -4.07 23.29
N GLY A 62 13.41 -3.07 22.90
CA GLY A 62 11.96 -3.08 22.95
C GLY A 62 11.45 -2.91 21.53
N PRO A 63 10.76 -3.90 20.93
CA PRO A 63 10.08 -3.67 19.68
C PRO A 63 9.01 -2.62 19.94
N ALA A 64 9.20 -1.41 19.40
CA ALA A 64 8.16 -0.42 19.23
C ALA A 64 7.18 -0.94 18.16
N GLY A 65 6.43 -1.99 18.53
CA GLY A 65 5.14 -2.24 17.93
C GLY A 65 4.21 -1.20 18.52
N ASP A 66 3.96 -0.13 17.77
CA ASP A 66 2.84 0.77 18.01
C ASP A 66 1.57 -0.07 17.96
N ALA A 67 1.20 -0.62 19.11
CA ALA A 67 -0.13 -1.11 19.37
C ALA A 67 -1.03 0.12 19.27
N TYR A 68 -1.78 0.20 18.18
CA TYR A 68 -2.86 1.16 18.01
C TYR A 68 -3.92 0.86 19.06
N ASP A 69 -3.69 1.37 20.28
CA ASP A 69 -4.64 1.34 21.37
C ASP A 69 -5.84 2.19 20.94
N THR A 70 -6.90 1.50 20.55
CA THR A 70 -8.14 2.11 20.09
C THR A 70 -8.91 2.57 21.31
N GLN A 71 -8.65 3.79 21.77
CA GLN A 71 -9.59 4.46 22.66
C GLN A 71 -9.56 5.98 22.50
N ALA A 72 -10.47 6.47 21.66
CA ALA A 72 -10.96 7.83 21.70
C ALA A 72 -12.43 7.81 21.27
N GLU A 73 -13.30 7.30 22.15
CA GLU A 73 -14.72 7.60 22.09
C GLU A 73 -14.95 9.04 22.55
N ALA A 74 -15.56 9.85 21.69
CA ALA A 74 -16.28 11.06 22.06
C ALA A 74 -17.66 11.02 21.38
N PRO A 75 -18.71 11.56 22.02
CA PRO A 75 -20.06 11.02 21.90
C PRO A 75 -20.85 11.65 20.76
N GLY A 76 -21.36 10.79 19.89
CA GLY A 76 -22.43 11.06 18.94
C GLY A 76 -23.21 9.77 18.79
N GLN A 77 -24.53 9.82 18.94
CA GLN A 77 -25.41 8.68 18.72
C GLN A 77 -25.46 8.39 17.22
N ASP A 78 -24.40 7.79 16.70
CA ASP A 78 -24.31 7.43 15.30
C ASP A 78 -24.71 5.97 15.17
N GLU A 79 -25.68 5.72 14.29
CA GLU A 79 -25.93 4.40 13.73
C GLU A 79 -24.57 3.80 13.36
N HIS A 80 -24.11 2.82 14.14
CA HIS A 80 -22.73 2.35 14.05
C HIS A 80 -22.54 1.60 12.73
N VAL A 81 -22.22 2.35 11.67
CA VAL A 81 -21.73 1.77 10.43
C VAL A 81 -20.42 1.05 10.78
N PRO A 82 -20.31 -0.25 10.52
CA PRO A 82 -19.11 -0.99 10.86
C PRO A 82 -17.96 -0.49 10.00
N VAL A 83 -16.95 0.08 10.65
CA VAL A 83 -15.82 0.74 10.00
C VAL A 83 -14.48 0.15 10.41
N LEU A 84 -13.58 0.04 9.44
CA LEU A 84 -12.18 -0.33 9.65
C LEU A 84 -11.30 0.88 9.39
N ARG A 85 -10.71 1.45 10.45
CA ARG A 85 -9.77 2.56 10.36
C ARG A 85 -8.44 2.06 9.78
N LEU A 86 -8.04 2.61 8.63
CA LEU A 86 -6.73 2.33 8.00
C LEU A 86 -5.63 3.23 8.56
N GLY A 87 -6.04 4.36 9.16
CA GLY A 87 -5.18 5.34 9.81
C GLY A 87 -4.82 6.51 8.90
N ARG A 88 -3.84 7.29 9.37
CA ARG A 88 -3.42 8.54 8.73
C ARG A 88 -2.39 8.30 7.63
N ILE A 89 -2.57 9.00 6.52
CA ILE A 89 -1.69 8.99 5.36
C ILE A 89 -1.42 10.43 4.91
N THR A 90 -0.20 10.69 4.47
CA THR A 90 0.21 11.97 3.90
C THR A 90 0.68 11.76 2.47
N VAL A 91 0.03 12.42 1.51
CA VAL A 91 0.33 12.30 0.08
C VAL A 91 0.93 13.60 -0.43
N PRO A 92 2.22 13.61 -0.83
CA PRO A 92 2.85 14.78 -1.43
C PRO A 92 2.50 14.89 -2.92
N ILE A 93 2.03 16.05 -3.33
CA ILE A 93 1.74 16.40 -4.73
C ILE A 93 2.74 17.46 -5.18
N GLN A 94 3.58 17.07 -6.14
CA GLN A 94 4.63 17.93 -6.68
C GLN A 94 4.06 18.93 -7.67
N GLN A 95 4.29 20.22 -7.43
CA GLN A 95 3.98 21.31 -8.36
C GLN A 95 5.27 22.06 -8.73
N PRO A 96 5.27 22.89 -9.79
CA PRO A 96 6.49 23.57 -10.24
C PRO A 96 7.20 24.42 -9.18
N ARG A 97 6.47 25.01 -8.22
CA ARG A 97 7.02 25.93 -7.20
C ARG A 97 6.62 25.56 -5.76
N THR A 98 5.87 24.49 -5.58
CA THR A 98 5.22 24.15 -4.31
C THR A 98 5.10 22.64 -4.19
N ILE A 99 5.20 22.11 -2.97
CA ILE A 99 4.78 20.76 -2.63
C ILE A 99 3.50 20.89 -1.82
N THR A 100 2.41 20.33 -2.34
CA THR A 100 1.16 20.26 -1.60
C THR A 100 1.11 18.93 -0.85
N TYR A 101 1.06 18.98 0.47
CA TYR A 101 0.81 17.82 1.31
C TYR A 101 -0.70 17.71 1.56
N ILE A 102 -1.28 16.58 1.15
CA ILE A 102 -2.64 16.22 1.56
C ILE A 102 -2.52 15.23 2.72
N VAL A 103 -3.08 15.60 3.87
CA VAL A 103 -3.13 14.72 5.03
C VAL A 103 -4.56 14.24 5.19
N LEU A 104 -4.71 12.93 5.27
CA LEU A 104 -6.00 12.27 5.31
C LEU A 104 -5.99 11.14 6.35
N ASP A 105 -7.10 10.99 7.07
CA ASP A 105 -7.36 9.87 7.98
C ASP A 105 -8.49 9.04 7.40
N LEU A 106 -8.23 7.75 7.16
CA LEU A 106 -9.07 6.87 6.37
C LEU A 106 -9.77 5.84 7.25
N ALA A 107 -11.03 5.58 6.92
CA ALA A 107 -11.73 4.38 7.33
C ALA A 107 -12.51 3.79 6.16
N LEU A 108 -12.67 2.47 6.14
CA LEU A 108 -13.56 1.80 5.19
C LEU A 108 -14.81 1.33 5.89
N ALA A 109 -15.96 1.55 5.26
CA ALA A 109 -17.25 1.06 5.70
C ALA A 109 -17.53 -0.32 5.10
N PHE A 110 -18.08 -1.22 5.91
CA PHE A 110 -18.46 -2.58 5.54
C PHE A 110 -19.96 -2.79 5.76
N GLU A 111 -20.50 -3.89 5.24
CA GLU A 111 -21.89 -4.29 5.51
C GLU A 111 -22.10 -4.75 6.96
N SER A 112 -21.10 -5.42 7.53
CA SER A 112 -21.18 -5.98 8.87
C SER A 112 -19.89 -5.80 9.66
N GLN A 113 -20.03 -5.70 10.98
CA GLN A 113 -18.89 -5.62 11.90
C GLN A 113 -18.00 -6.87 11.79
N SER A 114 -18.60 -8.05 11.59
CA SER A 114 -17.88 -9.31 11.41
C SER A 114 -16.94 -9.30 10.21
N LEU A 115 -17.32 -8.63 9.10
CA LEU A 115 -16.43 -8.47 7.94
C LEU A 115 -15.27 -7.53 8.26
N ALA A 116 -15.55 -6.39 8.87
CA ALA A 116 -14.49 -5.46 9.27
C ALA A 116 -13.45 -6.14 10.21
N ASP A 117 -13.92 -7.00 11.11
CA ASP A 117 -13.07 -7.75 12.02
C ASP A 117 -12.30 -8.89 11.34
N SER A 118 -12.88 -9.57 10.34
CA SER A 118 -12.16 -10.61 9.57
C SER A 118 -11.00 -10.01 8.79
N TYR A 119 -11.18 -8.86 8.13
CA TYR A 119 -10.09 -8.16 7.44
C TYR A 119 -8.94 -7.79 8.37
N ARG A 120 -9.25 -7.49 9.65
CA ARG A 120 -8.23 -7.21 10.66
C ARG A 120 -7.51 -8.49 11.12
N ALA A 121 -8.25 -9.57 11.35
CA ALA A 121 -7.71 -10.83 11.87
C ALA A 121 -6.91 -11.63 10.83
N ASP A 122 -7.39 -11.66 9.57
CA ASP A 122 -6.82 -12.49 8.50
C ASP A 122 -5.58 -11.86 7.86
N GLY A 123 -5.13 -10.70 8.34
CA GLY A 123 -3.97 -9.98 7.80
C GLY A 123 -4.23 -9.26 6.46
N ALA A 124 -5.45 -9.33 5.94
CA ALA A 124 -5.86 -8.64 4.72
C ALA A 124 -5.86 -7.10 4.86
N PHE A 125 -5.82 -6.59 6.10
CA PHE A 125 -5.69 -5.17 6.41
C PHE A 125 -4.56 -4.46 5.65
N THR A 126 -3.39 -5.09 5.55
CA THR A 126 -2.25 -4.48 4.85
C THR A 126 -2.54 -4.34 3.35
N ALA A 127 -3.07 -5.39 2.73
CA ALA A 127 -3.43 -5.35 1.31
C ALA A 127 -4.53 -4.30 1.02
N LEU A 128 -5.49 -4.17 1.93
CA LEU A 128 -6.56 -3.17 1.88
C LEU A 128 -6.01 -1.74 1.99
N ARG A 129 -5.06 -1.51 2.92
CA ARG A 129 -4.35 -0.23 3.08
C ARG A 129 -3.53 0.11 1.83
N ASP A 130 -2.83 -0.86 1.27
CA ASP A 130 -2.01 -0.68 0.06
C ASP A 130 -2.86 -0.37 -1.17
N ALA A 131 -4.00 -1.04 -1.33
CA ALA A 131 -4.95 -0.73 -2.40
C ALA A 131 -5.53 0.68 -2.25
N SER A 132 -5.88 1.09 -1.01
CA SER A 132 -6.36 2.44 -0.73
C SER A 132 -5.30 3.50 -1.05
N LEU A 133 -4.04 3.27 -0.65
CA LEU A 133 -2.90 4.13 -1.00
C LEU A 133 -2.71 4.24 -2.51
N SER A 134 -2.77 3.11 -3.21
CA SER A 134 -2.64 3.05 -4.67
C SER A 134 -3.75 3.85 -5.35
N ALA A 135 -5.00 3.72 -4.89
CA ALA A 135 -6.14 4.48 -5.40
C ALA A 135 -5.98 5.98 -5.16
N ILE A 136 -5.53 6.41 -3.98
CA ILE A 136 -5.29 7.84 -3.69
C ILE A 136 -4.18 8.41 -4.58
N HIS A 137 -3.10 7.65 -4.82
CA HIS A 137 -2.06 8.08 -5.76
C HIS A 137 -2.60 8.26 -7.18
N ARG A 138 -3.43 7.33 -7.68
CA ARG A 138 -4.12 7.48 -8.96
C ARG A 138 -5.06 8.69 -8.98
N ALA A 139 -5.72 9.00 -7.86
CA ALA A 139 -6.56 10.19 -7.73
C ALA A 139 -5.75 11.49 -7.87
N ALA A 140 -4.54 11.52 -7.29
CA ALA A 140 -3.62 12.65 -7.39
C ALA A 140 -3.12 12.86 -8.82
N GLU A 141 -2.81 11.78 -9.55
CA GLU A 141 -2.43 11.80 -10.97
C GLU A 141 -3.55 12.33 -11.86
N ARG A 142 -4.80 11.98 -11.54
CA ARG A 142 -6.02 12.49 -12.20
C ARG A 142 -6.41 13.91 -11.78
N GLN A 143 -5.56 14.61 -11.03
CA GLN A 143 -5.74 16.00 -10.63
C GLN A 143 -6.95 16.25 -9.71
N LEU A 144 -7.53 15.20 -9.09
CA LEU A 144 -8.68 15.34 -8.18
C LEU A 144 -8.35 16.12 -6.90
N MET A 145 -7.06 16.30 -6.60
CA MET A 145 -6.55 16.95 -5.38
C MET A 145 -5.81 18.27 -5.65
N GLN A 146 -5.78 18.72 -6.91
CA GLN A 146 -4.98 19.88 -7.34
C GLN A 146 -5.72 21.22 -7.25
N GLY A 147 -7.05 21.21 -7.08
CA GLY A 147 -7.88 22.40 -6.90
C GLY A 147 -7.58 23.21 -5.63
N ALA A 148 -8.15 24.40 -5.51
CA ALA A 148 -7.99 25.23 -4.31
C ALA A 148 -8.48 24.50 -3.04
N THR A 149 -9.57 23.76 -3.18
CA THR A 149 -10.10 22.81 -2.20
C THR A 149 -10.06 21.40 -2.80
N VAL A 150 -10.07 20.39 -1.94
CA VAL A 150 -10.24 18.99 -2.35
C VAL A 150 -11.73 18.66 -2.25
N ASP A 151 -12.29 18.14 -3.33
CA ASP A 151 -13.65 17.61 -3.35
C ASP A 151 -13.66 16.23 -2.69
N SER A 152 -14.05 16.17 -1.42
CA SER A 152 -14.01 14.95 -0.62
C SER A 152 -14.94 13.87 -1.14
N GLU A 153 -16.14 14.24 -1.62
CA GLU A 153 -17.16 13.31 -2.13
C GLU A 153 -16.73 12.67 -3.44
N ARG A 154 -16.14 13.49 -4.34
CA ARG A 154 -15.61 12.96 -5.59
C ARG A 154 -14.39 12.09 -5.35
N LEU A 155 -13.55 12.46 -4.38
CA LEU A 155 -12.39 11.66 -4.00
C LEU A 155 -12.81 10.34 -3.35
N SER A 156 -13.79 10.35 -2.45
CA SER A 156 -14.25 9.13 -1.75
C SER A 156 -14.86 8.18 -2.76
N SER A 157 -15.79 8.67 -3.59
CA SER A 157 -16.40 7.89 -4.67
C SER A 157 -15.37 7.25 -5.59
N PHE A 158 -14.32 8.00 -5.96
CA PHE A 158 -13.24 7.48 -6.80
C PHE A 158 -12.43 6.39 -6.08
N VAL A 159 -12.01 6.63 -4.84
CA VAL A 159 -11.22 5.67 -4.07
C VAL A 159 -12.05 4.42 -3.76
N THR A 160 -13.33 4.57 -3.41
CA THR A 160 -14.27 3.47 -3.19
C THR A 160 -14.37 2.60 -4.45
N GLN A 161 -14.58 3.21 -5.62
CA GLN A 161 -14.66 2.47 -6.88
C GLN A 161 -13.38 1.68 -7.18
N GLU A 162 -12.22 2.27 -6.93
CA GLU A 162 -10.92 1.64 -7.18
C GLU A 162 -10.60 0.53 -6.18
N VAL A 163 -10.95 0.70 -4.90
CA VAL A 163 -10.75 -0.31 -3.85
C VAL A 163 -11.73 -1.46 -4.01
N ALA A 164 -13.00 -1.16 -4.32
CA ALA A 164 -14.05 -2.16 -4.53
C ALA A 164 -13.76 -3.12 -5.70
N ALA A 165 -12.92 -2.71 -6.66
CA ALA A 165 -12.47 -3.57 -7.74
C ALA A 165 -11.65 -4.79 -7.25
N ALA A 166 -10.92 -4.64 -6.14
CA ALA A 166 -10.16 -5.72 -5.52
C ALA A 166 -10.84 -6.29 -4.25
N PHE A 167 -11.66 -5.47 -3.57
CA PHE A 167 -12.31 -5.79 -2.30
C PHE A 167 -13.80 -5.46 -2.38
N PRO A 168 -14.63 -6.35 -2.94
CA PRO A 168 -16.05 -6.08 -3.20
C PRO A 168 -16.89 -5.88 -1.92
N ASP A 169 -16.38 -6.31 -0.76
CA ASP A 169 -17.06 -6.15 0.53
C ASP A 169 -16.98 -4.71 1.08
N VAL A 170 -16.14 -3.86 0.48
CA VAL A 170 -16.02 -2.45 0.86
C VAL A 170 -17.19 -1.67 0.28
N GLN A 171 -18.00 -1.08 1.15
CA GLN A 171 -19.14 -0.25 0.74
C GLN A 171 -18.72 1.17 0.41
N ASP A 172 -17.90 1.76 1.27
CA ASP A 172 -17.46 3.15 1.10
C ASP A 172 -16.13 3.44 1.79
N VAL A 173 -15.46 4.50 1.33
CA VAL A 173 -14.22 5.04 1.87
C VAL A 173 -14.54 6.37 2.54
N LEU A 174 -14.35 6.41 3.84
CA LEU A 174 -14.62 7.56 4.68
C LEU A 174 -13.33 8.32 4.97
N PHE A 175 -13.32 9.61 4.69
CA PHE A 175 -12.26 10.53 5.12
C PHE A 175 -12.66 11.16 6.46
N LEU A 176 -12.15 10.62 7.55
CA LEU A 176 -12.39 11.13 8.91
C LEU A 176 -11.73 12.49 9.12
N THR A 177 -10.65 12.73 8.39
CA THR A 177 -9.98 14.02 8.31
C THR A 177 -9.43 14.15 6.91
N LEU A 178 -9.53 15.35 6.33
CA LEU A 178 -8.92 15.69 5.05
C LEU A 178 -8.53 17.16 5.07
N TYR A 179 -7.24 17.45 4.96
CA TYR A 179 -6.77 18.82 4.81
C TYR A 179 -5.57 18.92 3.89
N LYS A 180 -5.36 20.14 3.40
CA LYS A 180 -4.37 20.47 2.38
C LYS A 180 -3.43 21.54 2.91
N GLN A 181 -2.12 21.29 2.77
CA GLN A 181 -1.08 22.23 3.16
C GLN A 181 -0.08 22.41 2.03
N ALA A 182 0.09 23.65 1.56
CA ALA A 182 1.03 24.00 0.52
C ALA A 182 2.33 24.53 1.12
N VAL A 183 3.47 24.00 0.69
CA VAL A 183 4.81 24.42 1.14
C VAL A 183 5.64 24.85 -0.07
N PRO A 184 6.28 26.04 -0.07
CA PRO A 184 7.14 26.49 -1.16
C PRO A 184 8.32 25.53 -1.41
N ARG A 185 8.72 25.38 -2.67
CA ARG A 185 9.97 24.71 -3.04
C ARG A 185 11.10 25.74 -3.05
N THR A 186 12.13 25.48 -2.25
CA THR A 186 13.39 26.26 -2.22
C THR A 186 14.31 25.86 -3.36
#